data_AF-A0A527KPN6-F1
#
_entry.id   AF-A0A527KPN6-F1
#
_cell.length_a   1.000
_cell.length_b   1.000
_cell.length_c   1.000
_cell.angle_alpha   90.00
_cell.angle_beta   90.00
_cell.angle_gamma   90.00
#
_symmetry.space_group_name_H-M   'P 1'
#
loop_
_entity.id
_entity.type
_entity.pdbx_description
1 polymer ?
#
loop_
_entity_poly.entity_id
_entity_poly.type
_entity_poly.pdbx_seq_one_letter_code
_entity_poly.pdbx_strand_id
1 'polypeptide(L)'
;MLLRFGAIGFRHRTGAERLRWYLFPLRLIANDSVYGLAGYVQTTDAKPARRMAAQLRVGNVYINQAAWDASAPFGGFKQSGNGREHGEFGLGDYLEIKATAGYSAM
;
A
#
# COMPACT_ATOMS: atom_id res chain seq x y z
N MET A 1 0.26 -13.02 -4.15
CA MET A 1 -0.89 -13.80 -4.64
C MET A 1 -1.42 -13.15 -5.91
N LEU A 2 -1.33 -13.83 -7.06
CA LEU A 2 -1.81 -13.32 -8.35
C LEU A 2 -3.20 -13.89 -8.60
N LEU A 3 -4.23 -13.05 -8.67
CA LEU A 3 -5.61 -13.46 -8.96
C LEU A 3 -6.05 -12.93 -10.33
N ARG A 4 -6.47 -13.81 -11.23
CA ARG A 4 -7.06 -13.49 -12.54
C ARG A 4 -8.44 -14.16 -12.60
N PHE A 5 -9.53 -13.39 -12.75
CA PHE A 5 -10.88 -13.94 -12.88
C PHE A 5 -11.59 -13.45 -14.15
N GLY A 6 -12.10 -14.41 -14.92
CA GLY A 6 -12.88 -14.22 -16.15
C GLY A 6 -14.32 -13.80 -15.89
N ALA A 7 -14.88 -13.07 -16.85
CA ALA A 7 -16.16 -12.39 -16.78
C ALA A 7 -17.37 -13.35 -16.93
N ILE A 8 -18.16 -13.52 -15.87
CA ILE A 8 -19.51 -14.08 -15.95
C ILE A 8 -20.47 -13.05 -15.33
N GLY A 9 -21.26 -12.37 -16.15
CA GLY A 9 -22.41 -11.55 -15.73
C GLY A 9 -22.27 -10.01 -15.81
N PHE A 10 -22.12 -9.43 -17.01
CA PHE A 10 -21.92 -7.96 -17.17
C PHE A 10 -22.86 -7.20 -18.10
N ARG A 11 -24.00 -7.76 -18.49
CA ARG A 11 -24.75 -7.18 -19.62
C ARG A 11 -25.45 -5.82 -19.33
N HIS A 12 -25.50 -5.31 -18.09
CA HIS A 12 -26.22 -4.06 -17.78
C HIS A 12 -25.58 -3.10 -16.75
N ARG A 13 -24.30 -3.25 -16.36
CA ARG A 13 -23.70 -2.37 -15.33
C ARG A 13 -22.77 -1.29 -15.89
N THR A 14 -22.91 -0.08 -15.36
CA THR A 14 -22.01 1.06 -15.63
C THR A 14 -20.57 0.75 -15.18
N GLY A 15 -19.58 1.49 -15.70
CA GLY A 15 -18.17 1.27 -15.35
C GLY A 15 -17.88 1.37 -13.85
N ALA A 16 -18.53 2.31 -13.15
CA ALA A 16 -18.37 2.52 -11.71
C ALA A 16 -18.91 1.35 -10.87
N GLU A 17 -20.05 0.78 -11.27
CA GLU A 17 -20.61 -0.39 -10.60
C GLU A 17 -19.72 -1.61 -10.83
N ARG A 18 -19.24 -1.81 -12.06
CA ARG A 18 -18.30 -2.88 -12.42
C ARG A 18 -17.08 -2.91 -11.50
N LEU A 19 -16.48 -1.74 -11.28
CA LEU A 19 -15.31 -1.57 -10.43
C LEU A 19 -15.60 -1.90 -8.96
N ARG A 20 -16.78 -1.53 -8.44
CA ARG A 20 -17.17 -1.91 -7.07
C ARG A 20 -17.25 -3.43 -6.90
N TRP A 21 -17.85 -4.14 -7.86
CA TRP A 21 -18.02 -5.59 -7.78
C TRP A 21 -16.71 -6.38 -7.82
N TYR A 22 -15.73 -5.91 -8.59
CA TYR A 22 -14.41 -6.56 -8.64
C TYR A 22 -13.50 -6.15 -7.48
N LEU A 23 -13.43 -4.86 -7.14
CA LEU A 23 -12.46 -4.37 -6.16
C LEU A 23 -12.83 -4.76 -4.72
N PHE A 24 -14.12 -4.88 -4.40
CA PHE A 24 -14.56 -5.18 -3.04
C PHE A 24 -14.14 -6.57 -2.54
N PRO A 25 -14.36 -7.69 -3.25
CA PRO A 25 -13.87 -8.99 -2.80
C PRO A 25 -12.34 -9.08 -2.87
N LEU A 26 -11.72 -8.49 -3.89
CA LEU A 26 -10.27 -8.57 -4.07
C LEU A 26 -9.50 -7.88 -2.94
N ARG A 27 -9.95 -6.71 -2.46
CA ARG A 27 -9.30 -6.05 -1.32
C ARG A 27 -9.46 -6.83 -0.01
N LEU A 28 -10.56 -7.57 0.16
CA LEU A 28 -10.79 -8.37 1.36
C LEU A 28 -9.79 -9.52 1.39
N ILE A 29 -9.73 -10.28 0.30
CA ILE A 29 -8.79 -11.41 0.16
C ILE A 29 -7.33 -10.93 0.25
N ALA A 30 -6.98 -9.82 -0.40
CA ALA A 30 -5.60 -9.31 -0.37
C ALA A 30 -5.19 -8.83 1.04
N ASN A 31 -6.14 -8.40 1.86
CA ASN A 31 -5.89 -7.97 3.23
C ASN A 31 -6.06 -9.10 4.26
N ASP A 32 -6.61 -10.25 3.86
CA ASP A 32 -6.82 -11.44 4.68
C ASP A 32 -5.51 -12.23 4.84
N SER A 33 -4.55 -11.57 5.46
CA SER A 33 -3.26 -12.11 5.84
C SER A 33 -2.83 -11.47 7.15
N VAL A 34 -2.16 -12.23 8.00
CA VAL A 34 -1.50 -11.66 9.20
C VAL A 34 -0.30 -10.77 8.84
N TYR A 35 0.18 -10.86 7.60
CA TYR A 35 1.30 -10.09 7.07
C TYR A 35 0.82 -8.92 6.20
N GLY A 36 1.75 -7.98 5.96
CA GLY A 36 1.51 -6.76 5.20
C GLY A 36 2.78 -6.08 4.75
N LEU A 37 3.74 -6.81 4.17
CA LEU A 37 4.99 -6.21 3.69
C LEU A 37 4.79 -5.44 2.37
N ALA A 38 4.39 -6.14 1.31
CA ALA A 38 4.22 -5.57 -0.02
C ALA A 38 2.98 -6.12 -0.74
N GLY A 39 2.41 -5.30 -1.61
CA GLY A 39 1.30 -5.64 -2.50
C GLY A 39 1.61 -5.26 -3.94
N TYR A 40 1.00 -5.97 -4.89
CA TYR A 40 1.19 -5.74 -6.33
C TYR A 40 -0.16 -5.59 -7.01
N VAL A 41 -0.31 -4.55 -7.81
CA VAL A 41 -1.54 -4.28 -8.56
C VAL A 41 -1.20 -4.27 -10.05
N GLN A 42 -1.89 -5.11 -10.81
CA GLN A 42 -1.70 -5.24 -12.26
C GLN A 42 -3.01 -4.90 -12.95
N THR A 43 -3.01 -3.85 -13.78
CA THR A 43 -4.21 -3.40 -14.49
C THR A 43 -3.86 -2.47 -15.64
N THR A 44 -4.75 -2.38 -16.61
CA THR A 44 -4.66 -1.43 -17.72
C THR A 44 -5.27 -0.05 -17.39
N ASP A 45 -5.97 0.10 -16.26
CA ASP A 45 -6.61 1.36 -15.87
C ASP A 45 -6.02 1.92 -14.56
N ALA A 46 -5.52 3.15 -14.63
CA ALA A 46 -4.87 3.83 -13.52
C ALA A 46 -5.83 4.15 -12.35
N LYS A 47 -7.13 4.39 -12.62
CA LYS A 47 -8.11 4.73 -11.56
C LYS A 47 -8.35 3.57 -10.58
N PRO A 48 -8.71 2.35 -11.01
CA PRO A 48 -8.77 1.18 -10.14
C PRO A 48 -7.43 0.85 -9.51
N ALA A 49 -6.31 1.06 -10.23
CA ALA A 49 -4.99 0.77 -9.69
C ALA A 49 -4.74 1.56 -8.39
N ARG A 50 -4.91 2.88 -8.47
CA ARG A 50 -4.75 3.81 -7.33
C ARG A 50 -5.75 3.52 -6.22
N ARG A 51 -7.01 3.24 -6.58
CA ARG A 51 -8.06 2.91 -5.61
C ARG A 51 -7.76 1.61 -4.85
N MET A 52 -7.27 0.58 -5.54
CA MET A 52 -6.86 -0.67 -4.89
C MET A 52 -5.63 -0.44 -4.01
N ALA A 53 -4.61 0.25 -4.53
CA ALA A 53 -3.37 0.53 -3.79
C ALA A 53 -3.66 1.22 -2.44
N ALA A 54 -4.54 2.24 -2.44
CA ALA A 54 -4.94 2.93 -1.21
C ALA A 54 -5.73 2.07 -0.20
N GLN A 55 -6.23 0.90 -0.61
CA GLN A 55 -7.03 0.00 0.22
C GLN A 55 -6.24 -1.22 0.73
N LEU A 56 -5.04 -1.47 0.20
CA LEU A 56 -4.18 -2.54 0.67
C LEU A 56 -3.50 -2.12 1.97
N ARG A 57 -3.56 -2.98 2.98
CA ARG A 57 -2.90 -2.81 4.29
C ARG A 57 -1.51 -3.43 4.24
N VAL A 58 -0.65 -2.82 3.44
CA VAL A 58 0.75 -3.22 3.23
C VAL A 58 1.65 -2.00 3.28
N GLY A 59 2.95 -2.23 3.53
CA GLY A 59 3.97 -1.20 3.49
C GLY A 59 4.11 -0.51 2.14
N ASN A 60 4.28 -1.33 1.10
CA ASN A 60 4.64 -0.88 -0.23
C ASN A 60 3.67 -1.48 -1.25
N VAL A 61 3.19 -0.67 -2.20
CA VAL A 61 2.37 -1.15 -3.32
C VAL A 61 3.05 -0.84 -4.64
N TYR A 62 3.29 -1.88 -5.44
CA TYR A 62 3.87 -1.76 -6.77
C TYR A 62 2.77 -1.92 -7.82
N ILE A 63 2.53 -0.86 -8.60
CA ILE A 63 1.57 -0.87 -9.70
C ILE A 63 2.31 -1.18 -10.99
N ASN A 64 1.82 -2.14 -11.77
CA ASN A 64 2.33 -2.46 -13.10
C ASN A 64 3.85 -2.69 -13.16
N GLN A 65 4.39 -3.42 -12.16
CA GLN A 65 5.82 -3.76 -12.08
C GLN A 65 6.73 -2.53 -11.96
N ALA A 66 6.23 -1.46 -11.33
CA ALA A 66 7.07 -0.33 -10.95
C ALA A 66 8.35 -0.82 -10.25
N ALA A 67 9.48 -0.23 -10.63
CA ALA A 67 10.75 -0.51 -10.02
C ALA A 67 10.74 -0.12 -8.53
N TRP A 68 11.62 -0.75 -7.77
CA TRP A 68 11.87 -0.34 -6.40
C TRP A 68 12.57 1.03 -6.37
N ASP A 69 12.24 1.83 -5.36
CA ASP A 69 12.76 3.18 -5.15
C ASP A 69 13.35 3.27 -3.74
N ALA A 70 14.67 3.44 -3.66
CA ALA A 70 15.43 3.55 -2.41
C ALA A 70 15.16 4.85 -1.65
N SER A 71 14.51 5.83 -2.28
CA SER A 71 14.08 7.06 -1.60
C SER A 71 12.71 6.91 -0.91
N ALA A 72 11.92 5.91 -1.32
CA ALA A 72 10.63 5.63 -0.73
C ALA A 72 10.80 4.80 0.57
N PRO A 73 9.97 5.05 1.60
CA PRO A 73 9.99 4.23 2.80
C PRO A 73 9.63 2.78 2.48
N PHE A 74 10.33 1.85 3.12
CA PHE A 74 10.10 0.42 3.03
C PHE A 74 9.82 -0.15 4.41
N GLY A 75 8.81 -1.01 4.55
CA GLY A 75 8.58 -1.69 5.83
C GLY A 75 7.14 -2.11 6.01
N GLY A 76 6.91 -3.12 6.83
CA GLY A 76 5.64 -3.81 6.89
C GLY A 76 4.53 -3.13 7.68
N PHE A 77 3.32 -3.61 7.45
CA PHE A 77 2.18 -3.49 8.36
C PHE A 77 1.99 -4.84 9.08
N LYS A 78 1.23 -4.84 10.18
CA LYS A 78 0.84 -6.05 10.92
C LYS A 78 2.09 -6.81 11.40
N GLN A 79 2.13 -8.13 11.23
CA GLN A 79 3.27 -8.95 11.65
C GLN A 79 4.48 -8.85 10.70
N SER A 80 4.42 -8.01 9.66
CA SER A 80 5.59 -7.75 8.80
C SER A 80 6.56 -6.72 9.38
N GLY A 81 6.35 -6.26 10.62
CA GLY A 81 7.31 -5.43 11.36
C GLY A 81 6.76 -4.08 11.79
N ASN A 82 7.60 -3.35 12.52
CA ASN A 82 7.38 -1.97 12.97
C ASN A 82 8.56 -1.11 12.48
N GLY A 83 8.31 0.18 12.26
CA GLY A 83 9.31 1.10 11.71
C GLY A 83 9.35 1.10 10.18
N ARG A 84 10.28 1.88 9.62
CA ARG A 84 10.54 1.94 8.17
C ARG A 84 12.04 1.96 7.94
N GLU A 85 12.45 1.38 6.83
CA GLU A 85 13.80 1.49 6.27
C GLU A 85 13.75 2.39 5.03
N HIS A 86 14.91 2.87 4.60
CA HIS A 86 15.07 3.75 3.43
C HIS A 86 14.41 5.14 3.56
N GLY A 87 14.84 6.04 2.67
CA GLY A 87 14.41 7.44 2.68
C GLY A 87 14.65 8.15 4.02
N GLU A 88 13.99 9.30 4.19
CA GLU A 88 13.99 10.08 5.43
C GLU A 88 13.44 9.29 6.61
N PHE A 89 12.37 8.52 6.39
CA PHE A 89 11.68 7.78 7.45
C PHE A 89 12.58 6.70 8.07
N GLY A 90 13.44 6.07 7.26
CA GLY A 90 14.40 5.09 7.77
C GLY A 90 15.53 5.70 8.58
N LEU A 91 15.93 6.94 8.30
CA LEU A 91 16.90 7.64 9.14
C LEU A 91 16.33 7.96 10.52
N GLY A 92 15.02 8.22 10.61
CA GLY A 92 14.33 8.50 11.87
C GLY A 92 14.55 7.44 12.95
N ASP A 93 14.61 6.16 12.55
CA ASP A 93 14.84 5.04 13.48
C ASP A 93 16.27 5.00 14.06
N TYR A 94 17.21 5.79 13.52
CA TYR A 94 18.59 5.93 14.01
C TYR A 94 18.88 7.28 14.69
N LEU A 95 17.87 8.15 14.83
CA LEU A 95 18.02 9.47 15.45
C LEU A 95 17.37 9.49 16.84
N GLU A 96 18.04 10.14 17.79
CA GLU A 96 17.50 10.37 19.13
C GLU A 96 16.84 11.74 19.24
N ILE A 97 15.63 11.80 19.81
CA ILE A 97 14.90 13.06 20.03
C ILE A 97 15.35 13.67 21.37
N LYS A 98 15.83 14.92 21.32
CA LYS A 98 16.21 15.70 22.51
C LYS A 98 15.39 16.98 22.62
N ALA A 99 14.80 17.21 23.79
CA ALA A 99 14.15 18.47 24.12
C ALA A 99 15.03 19.31 25.06
N THR A 100 15.19 20.60 24.75
CA THR A 100 15.89 21.58 25.59
C THR A 100 14.94 22.72 25.93
N ALA A 101 14.53 22.83 27.19
CA ALA A 101 13.71 23.94 27.68
C ALA A 101 14.58 25.13 28.10
N GLY A 102 14.08 26.36 27.94
CA GLY A 102 14.79 27.58 28.37
C GLY A 102 15.97 27.98 27.48
N TYR A 103 16.02 27.53 26.22
CA TYR A 103 17.12 27.81 25.29
C TYR A 103 17.43 29.32 25.12
N SER A 104 16.42 30.18 25.27
CA SER A 104 16.53 31.63 25.16
C SER A 104 16.50 32.36 26.52
N ALA A 105 16.63 31.66 27.65
CA ALA A 105 16.62 32.29 28.98
C ALA A 105 17.99 32.86 29.38
N MET A 106 18.91 32.98 28.42
CA MET A 106 20.26 33.54 28.53
C MET A 106 20.32 34.91 27.87
#